data_AF-A0A267FZ08-F1
#
_entry.id   AF-A0A267FZ08-F1
#
_cell.length_a   1.000
_cell.length_b   1.000
_cell.length_c   1.000
_cell.angle_alpha   90.00
_cell.angle_beta   90.00
_cell.angle_gamma   90.00
#
_symmetry.space_group_name_H-M   'P 1'
#
loop_
_entity.id
_entity.type
_entity.pdbx_description
1 polymer ?
#
loop_
_entity_poly.entity_id
_entity_poly.type
_entity_poly.pdbx_seq_one_letter_code
_entity_poly.pdbx_strand_id
1 'polypeptide(L)'
;GASPEVTTPILKLYAEVAQNRSNRLQFDVASPDGVLLFRELSRVVCTYGEGLLARQPPKERIYHHKLKGIAVCFTILKASLSGNYVNLGVFSLYQDPALDSALSVFVRLLLSVEQTELLQYPKLSQAYYPLLDCLAQDHVYFLAGSEPTVFLYVLQSVHDGLTSSDTLVCSACCAVLDSLLSFLFTCLQRRGRLRPRQREACDRMQTSVQPRLLEQLLVTLLNIVVFEDCRHQWSLSRPLLPLILLNEKCFQEVRASIISSQQWGGGQAGMERQSAVSACFDKLMEGVERNLLVRNRDKFTQNLSLFRRDIGDALKAAPAVDLGNEMS
;
A
#
# COMPACT_ATOMS: atom_id res chain seq x y z
N GLY A 1 -29.13 -1.44 -23.86
CA GLY A 1 -27.83 -0.85 -23.50
C GLY A 1 -27.94 -0.22 -22.14
N ALA A 2 -27.20 -0.72 -21.15
CA ALA A 2 -27.49 -0.43 -19.74
C ALA A 2 -27.13 1.02 -19.38
N SER A 3 -28.09 1.78 -18.86
CA SER A 3 -27.90 3.15 -18.36
C SER A 3 -27.22 3.12 -16.98
N PRO A 4 -26.31 4.05 -16.66
CA PRO A 4 -25.70 4.16 -15.33
C PRO A 4 -26.72 4.28 -14.20
N GLU A 5 -27.89 4.85 -14.51
CA GLU A 5 -29.03 5.05 -13.61
C GLU A 5 -29.66 3.74 -13.14
N VAL A 6 -29.63 2.69 -13.98
CA VAL A 6 -30.18 1.36 -13.63
C VAL A 6 -29.07 0.43 -13.15
N THR A 7 -27.90 0.46 -13.77
CA THR A 7 -26.78 -0.43 -13.41
C THR A 7 -26.18 -0.11 -12.05
N THR A 8 -26.05 1.16 -11.68
CA THR A 8 -25.42 1.53 -10.41
C THR A 8 -26.24 1.06 -9.20
N PRO A 9 -27.57 1.23 -9.14
CA PRO A 9 -28.39 0.67 -8.05
C PRO A 9 -28.27 -0.86 -7.95
N ILE A 10 -28.28 -1.57 -9.07
CA ILE A 10 -28.13 -3.04 -9.08
C ILE A 10 -26.76 -3.43 -8.52
N LEU A 11 -25.68 -2.79 -8.96
CA LEU A 11 -24.34 -3.05 -8.42
C LEU A 11 -24.26 -2.76 -6.91
N LYS A 12 -24.88 -1.67 -6.46
CA LYS A 12 -24.93 -1.34 -5.03
C LYS A 12 -25.71 -2.37 -4.21
N LEU A 13 -26.79 -2.93 -4.75
CA LEU A 13 -27.50 -4.04 -4.13
C LEU A 13 -26.56 -5.23 -3.93
N TYR A 14 -25.83 -5.63 -4.97
CA TYR A 14 -24.85 -6.71 -4.87
C TYR A 14 -23.69 -6.38 -3.91
N ALA A 15 -23.28 -5.12 -3.83
CA ALA A 15 -22.29 -4.68 -2.86
C ALA A 15 -22.77 -4.85 -1.42
N GLU A 16 -24.05 -4.57 -1.12
CA GLU A 16 -24.62 -4.85 0.20
C GLU A 16 -24.82 -6.34 0.43
N VAL A 17 -25.22 -7.11 -0.60
CA VAL A 17 -25.32 -8.59 -0.52
C VAL A 17 -23.97 -9.22 -0.12
N ALA A 18 -22.88 -8.77 -0.73
CA ALA A 18 -21.53 -9.29 -0.47
C ALA A 18 -21.00 -8.98 0.94
N GLN A 19 -21.55 -7.99 1.64
CA GLN A 19 -21.02 -7.57 2.93
C GLN A 19 -21.44 -8.51 4.07
N ASN A 20 -20.45 -8.98 4.82
CA ASN A 20 -20.66 -9.79 6.03
C ASN A 20 -20.71 -8.92 7.31
N ARG A 21 -21.59 -7.90 7.34
CA ARG A 21 -21.77 -7.09 8.55
C ARG A 21 -22.46 -7.93 9.64
N SER A 22 -22.00 -7.80 10.87
CA SER A 22 -22.55 -8.52 12.04
C SER A 22 -22.60 -10.04 11.88
N ASN A 23 -21.66 -10.61 11.12
CA ASN A 23 -21.59 -12.05 10.83
C ASN A 23 -22.88 -12.62 10.18
N ARG A 24 -23.58 -11.83 9.37
CA ARG A 24 -24.83 -12.27 8.72
C ARG A 24 -24.65 -13.37 7.67
N LEU A 25 -23.43 -13.51 7.12
CA LEU A 25 -23.06 -14.56 6.16
C LEU A 25 -22.25 -15.63 6.91
N GLN A 26 -22.94 -16.42 7.73
CA GLN A 26 -22.39 -17.60 8.38
C GLN A 26 -23.02 -18.83 7.74
N PHE A 27 -22.26 -19.47 6.86
CA PHE A 27 -22.63 -20.73 6.25
C PHE A 27 -21.95 -21.88 6.98
N ASP A 28 -22.64 -23.01 7.09
CA ASP A 28 -22.02 -24.23 7.60
C ASP A 28 -20.89 -24.68 6.66
N VAL A 29 -19.87 -25.37 7.19
CA VAL A 29 -18.71 -25.86 6.44
C VAL A 29 -19.13 -26.82 5.32
N ALA A 30 -20.26 -27.51 5.50
CA ALA A 30 -20.85 -28.40 4.51
C ALA A 30 -21.74 -27.66 3.47
N SER A 31 -22.05 -26.39 3.68
CA SER A 31 -22.95 -25.65 2.78
C SER A 31 -22.22 -25.12 1.54
N PRO A 32 -22.77 -25.32 0.34
CA PRO A 32 -22.25 -24.71 -0.89
C PRO A 32 -22.59 -23.22 -1.02
N ASP A 33 -23.41 -22.65 -0.12
CA ASP A 33 -23.99 -21.31 -0.28
C ASP A 33 -22.94 -20.20 -0.40
N GLY A 34 -21.85 -20.28 0.36
CA GLY A 34 -20.74 -19.33 0.27
C GLY A 34 -20.04 -19.35 -1.09
N VAL A 35 -19.88 -20.55 -1.66
CA VAL A 35 -19.30 -20.74 -2.99
C VAL A 35 -20.26 -20.20 -4.06
N LEU A 36 -21.55 -20.54 -3.97
CA LEU A 36 -22.57 -20.06 -4.90
C LEU A 36 -22.68 -18.53 -4.87
N LEU A 37 -22.69 -17.93 -3.68
CA LEU A 37 -22.72 -16.48 -3.50
C LEU A 37 -21.51 -15.82 -4.17
N PHE A 38 -20.29 -16.32 -3.93
CA PHE A 38 -19.10 -15.77 -4.56
C PHE A 38 -19.15 -15.90 -6.09
N ARG A 39 -19.64 -17.03 -6.63
CA ARG A 39 -19.79 -17.23 -8.08
C ARG A 39 -20.74 -16.20 -8.70
N GLU A 40 -21.85 -15.91 -8.05
CA GLU A 40 -22.79 -14.88 -8.51
C GLU A 40 -22.17 -13.48 -8.45
N LEU A 41 -21.47 -13.14 -7.36
CA LEU A 41 -20.77 -11.86 -7.21
C LEU A 41 -19.68 -11.69 -8.27
N SER A 42 -18.89 -12.74 -8.52
CA SER A 42 -17.90 -12.80 -9.59
C SER A 42 -18.56 -12.57 -10.95
N ARG A 43 -19.65 -13.28 -11.27
CA ARG A 43 -20.38 -13.12 -12.54
C ARG A 43 -20.87 -11.69 -12.74
N VAL A 44 -21.40 -11.05 -11.70
CA VAL A 44 -21.87 -9.65 -11.76
C VAL A 44 -20.71 -8.70 -12.06
N VAL A 45 -19.59 -8.84 -11.35
CA VAL A 45 -18.38 -8.03 -11.58
C VAL A 45 -17.84 -8.24 -12.99
N CYS A 46 -17.76 -9.49 -13.46
CA CYS A 46 -17.27 -9.79 -14.80
C CYS A 46 -18.18 -9.22 -15.89
N THR A 47 -19.49 -9.49 -15.80
CA THR A 47 -20.47 -9.02 -16.80
C THR A 47 -20.48 -7.51 -16.91
N TYR A 48 -20.46 -6.81 -15.76
CA TYR A 48 -20.42 -5.36 -15.76
C TYR A 48 -19.08 -4.81 -16.26
N GLY A 49 -17.96 -5.35 -15.75
CA GLY A 49 -16.63 -4.88 -16.08
C GLY A 49 -16.29 -5.04 -17.55
N GLU A 50 -16.58 -6.20 -18.14
CA GLU A 50 -16.37 -6.45 -19.57
C GLU A 50 -17.28 -5.56 -20.43
N GLY A 51 -18.55 -5.42 -20.04
CA GLY A 51 -19.48 -4.51 -20.71
C GLY A 51 -19.04 -3.05 -20.63
N LEU A 52 -18.39 -2.63 -19.55
CA LEU A 52 -17.85 -1.28 -19.39
C LEU A 52 -16.62 -1.06 -20.29
N LEU A 53 -15.69 -1.99 -20.28
CA LEU A 53 -14.44 -1.93 -21.07
C LEU A 53 -14.72 -1.91 -22.57
N ALA A 54 -15.72 -2.66 -23.03
CA ALA A 54 -16.12 -2.69 -24.43
C ALA A 54 -16.74 -1.37 -24.94
N ARG A 55 -17.27 -0.52 -24.04
CA ARG A 55 -18.06 0.66 -24.42
C ARG A 55 -17.27 1.96 -24.53
N GLN A 56 -16.04 2.02 -24.01
CA GLN A 56 -15.15 3.21 -23.98
C GLN A 56 -15.91 4.56 -23.84
N PRO A 57 -16.45 4.88 -22.65
CA PRO A 57 -17.34 6.01 -22.48
C PRO A 57 -16.67 7.37 -22.77
N PRO A 58 -17.42 8.37 -23.27
CA PRO A 58 -16.89 9.69 -23.63
C PRO A 58 -16.33 10.45 -22.44
N LYS A 59 -15.29 11.26 -22.69
CA LYS A 59 -14.48 11.92 -21.65
C LYS A 59 -15.25 12.93 -20.78
N GLU A 60 -16.35 13.50 -21.29
CA GLU A 60 -17.10 14.58 -20.64
C GLU A 60 -17.85 14.15 -19.36
N ARG A 61 -18.09 12.84 -19.15
CA ARG A 61 -18.78 12.32 -17.95
C ARG A 61 -18.15 11.02 -17.43
N ILE A 62 -16.81 10.94 -17.46
CA ILE A 62 -16.03 9.77 -17.04
C ILE A 62 -16.44 9.27 -15.65
N TYR A 63 -16.57 10.17 -14.67
CA TYR A 63 -16.90 9.74 -13.31
C TYR A 63 -18.24 8.99 -13.22
N HIS A 64 -19.31 9.55 -13.82
CA HIS A 64 -20.64 8.98 -13.75
C HIS A 64 -20.80 7.70 -14.58
N HIS A 65 -20.11 7.60 -15.71
CA HIS A 65 -20.30 6.51 -16.67
C HIS A 65 -19.26 5.39 -16.51
N LYS A 66 -18.14 5.64 -15.82
CA LYS A 66 -17.03 4.71 -15.67
C LYS A 66 -16.61 4.55 -14.20
N LEU A 67 -16.05 5.59 -13.60
CA LEU A 67 -15.34 5.46 -12.32
C LEU A 67 -16.26 5.06 -11.16
N LYS A 68 -17.50 5.57 -11.14
CA LYS A 68 -18.49 5.20 -10.12
C LYS A 68 -18.83 3.71 -10.16
N GLY A 69 -18.96 3.14 -11.36
CA GLY A 69 -19.20 1.71 -11.54
C GLY A 69 -18.01 0.87 -11.08
N ILE A 70 -16.81 1.27 -11.49
CA ILE A 70 -15.54 0.63 -11.09
C ILE A 70 -15.40 0.63 -9.55
N ALA A 71 -15.66 1.76 -8.90
CA ALA A 71 -15.60 1.86 -7.44
C ALA A 71 -16.56 0.87 -6.74
N VAL A 72 -17.76 0.67 -7.28
CA VAL A 72 -18.70 -0.32 -6.72
C VAL A 72 -18.22 -1.75 -6.99
N CYS A 73 -17.66 -2.04 -8.16
CA CYS A 73 -17.04 -3.34 -8.44
C CYS A 73 -15.89 -3.64 -7.48
N PHE A 74 -15.01 -2.67 -7.21
CA PHE A 74 -13.93 -2.83 -6.24
C PHE A 74 -14.46 -3.07 -4.83
N THR A 75 -15.56 -2.40 -4.46
CA THR A 75 -16.24 -2.62 -3.17
C THR A 75 -16.80 -4.05 -3.07
N ILE A 76 -17.46 -4.55 -4.12
CA ILE A 76 -17.98 -5.93 -4.19
C ILE A 76 -16.82 -6.92 -4.03
N LEU A 77 -15.75 -6.75 -4.80
CA LEU A 77 -14.58 -7.63 -4.73
C LEU A 77 -13.95 -7.63 -3.35
N LYS A 78 -13.74 -6.44 -2.75
CA LYS A 78 -13.19 -6.34 -1.40
C LYS A 78 -14.04 -7.11 -0.40
N ALA A 79 -15.36 -6.90 -0.43
CA ALA A 79 -16.28 -7.58 0.47
C ALA A 79 -16.31 -9.10 0.24
N SER A 80 -16.11 -9.53 -1.02
CA SER A 80 -16.08 -10.94 -1.39
C SER A 80 -14.80 -11.65 -0.94
N LEU A 81 -13.66 -10.98 -1.03
CA LEU A 81 -12.36 -11.55 -0.66
C LEU A 81 -12.14 -11.53 0.86
N SER A 82 -12.56 -10.47 1.55
CA SER A 82 -12.40 -10.32 3.01
C SER A 82 -13.62 -10.74 3.83
N GLY A 83 -14.63 -11.35 3.21
CA GLY A 83 -15.92 -11.63 3.83
C GLY A 83 -15.95 -12.84 4.77
N ASN A 84 -14.93 -13.70 4.74
CA ASN A 84 -14.80 -14.92 5.55
C ASN A 84 -15.98 -15.92 5.47
N TYR A 85 -16.83 -15.82 4.44
CA TYR A 85 -17.96 -16.72 4.23
C TYR A 85 -17.69 -17.81 3.17
N VAL A 86 -16.52 -17.80 2.54
CA VAL A 86 -16.10 -18.78 1.54
C VAL A 86 -14.60 -19.03 1.64
N ASN A 87 -14.19 -20.29 1.54
CA ASN A 87 -12.77 -20.63 1.36
C ASN A 87 -12.41 -20.52 -0.12
N LEU A 88 -11.69 -19.47 -0.49
CA LEU A 88 -11.32 -19.19 -1.88
C LEU A 88 -10.40 -20.26 -2.51
N GLY A 89 -9.72 -21.07 -1.70
CA GLY A 89 -8.91 -22.19 -2.19
C GLY A 89 -9.73 -23.26 -2.92
N VAL A 90 -11.04 -23.33 -2.62
CA VAL A 90 -11.99 -24.27 -3.23
C VAL A 90 -12.12 -24.07 -4.74
N PHE A 91 -12.03 -22.82 -5.22
CA PHE A 91 -12.08 -22.51 -6.66
C PHE A 91 -10.91 -23.14 -7.42
N SER A 92 -9.69 -23.04 -6.87
CA SER A 92 -8.52 -23.68 -7.49
C SER A 92 -8.58 -25.22 -7.40
N LEU A 93 -9.21 -25.78 -6.37
CA LEU A 93 -9.33 -27.23 -6.20
C LEU A 93 -10.33 -27.85 -7.19
N TYR A 94 -11.48 -27.20 -7.39
CA TYR A 94 -12.50 -27.65 -8.34
C TYR A 94 -12.33 -27.11 -9.76
N GLN A 95 -11.24 -26.38 -10.02
CA GLN A 95 -10.96 -25.74 -11.32
C GLN A 95 -12.10 -24.79 -11.77
N ASP A 96 -12.75 -24.13 -10.81
CA ASP A 96 -13.79 -23.15 -11.07
C ASP A 96 -13.14 -21.78 -11.36
N PRO A 97 -13.38 -21.19 -12.55
CA PRO A 97 -12.71 -19.97 -12.98
C PRO A 97 -13.26 -18.69 -12.32
N ALA A 98 -14.23 -18.77 -11.41
CA ALA A 98 -14.91 -17.59 -10.86
C ALA A 98 -13.95 -16.60 -10.18
N LEU A 99 -13.00 -17.08 -9.38
CA LEU A 99 -12.03 -16.21 -8.71
C LEU A 99 -11.05 -15.57 -9.72
N ASP A 100 -10.47 -16.38 -10.61
CA ASP A 100 -9.50 -15.92 -11.60
C ASP A 100 -10.12 -14.93 -12.58
N SER A 101 -11.37 -15.17 -12.98
CA SER A 101 -12.13 -14.26 -13.86
C SER A 101 -12.39 -12.91 -13.19
N ALA A 102 -12.77 -12.92 -11.91
CA ALA A 102 -13.00 -11.70 -11.14
C ALA A 102 -11.71 -10.88 -10.97
N LEU A 103 -10.59 -11.55 -10.66
CA LEU A 103 -9.27 -10.91 -10.54
C LEU A 103 -8.74 -10.40 -11.89
N SER A 104 -8.97 -11.14 -12.98
CA SER A 104 -8.64 -10.69 -14.34
C SER A 104 -9.41 -9.43 -14.73
N VAL A 105 -10.71 -9.37 -14.43
CA VAL A 105 -11.53 -8.18 -14.68
C VAL A 105 -11.09 -7.02 -13.79
N PHE A 106 -10.73 -7.27 -12.52
CA PHE A 106 -10.14 -6.25 -11.66
C PHE A 106 -8.92 -5.59 -12.30
N VAL A 107 -7.95 -6.38 -12.78
CA VAL A 107 -6.73 -5.86 -13.44
C VAL A 107 -7.08 -5.04 -14.67
N ARG A 108 -7.97 -5.54 -15.53
CA ARG A 108 -8.40 -4.82 -16.74
C ARG A 108 -9.10 -3.50 -16.40
N LEU A 109 -9.94 -3.48 -15.36
CA LEU A 109 -10.58 -2.25 -14.88
C LEU A 109 -9.56 -1.29 -14.28
N LEU A 110 -8.60 -1.78 -13.51
CA LEU A 110 -7.52 -0.97 -12.91
C LEU A 110 -6.68 -0.28 -13.99
N LEU A 111 -6.21 -1.04 -14.99
CA LEU A 111 -5.44 -0.49 -16.11
C LEU A 111 -6.25 0.48 -16.99
N SER A 112 -7.58 0.44 -16.92
CA SER A 112 -8.43 1.40 -17.63
C SER A 112 -8.50 2.76 -16.93
N VAL A 113 -8.13 2.86 -15.66
CA VAL A 113 -8.19 4.09 -14.85
C VAL A 113 -6.82 4.78 -14.87
N GLU A 114 -6.79 6.08 -15.11
CA GLU A 114 -5.53 6.83 -15.02
C GLU A 114 -5.10 6.97 -13.55
N GLN A 115 -3.79 6.91 -13.26
CA GLN A 115 -3.29 6.95 -11.87
C GLN A 115 -3.71 8.23 -11.13
N THR A 116 -3.74 9.36 -11.85
CA THR A 116 -4.19 10.66 -11.32
C THR A 116 -5.65 10.63 -10.88
N GLU A 117 -6.52 9.88 -11.57
CA GLU A 117 -7.94 9.75 -11.25
C GLU A 117 -8.15 9.00 -9.91
N LEU A 118 -7.27 8.08 -9.54
CA LEU A 118 -7.40 7.30 -8.30
C LEU A 118 -7.48 8.18 -7.06
N LEU A 119 -6.61 9.19 -6.98
CA LEU A 119 -6.55 10.13 -5.86
C LEU A 119 -7.47 11.34 -6.05
N GLN A 120 -7.76 11.73 -7.30
CA GLN A 120 -8.67 12.84 -7.58
C GLN A 120 -10.12 12.57 -7.15
N TYR A 121 -10.57 11.29 -7.20
CA TYR A 121 -11.93 10.91 -6.86
C TYR A 121 -11.97 10.11 -5.53
N PRO A 122 -12.36 10.73 -4.40
CA PRO A 122 -12.31 10.09 -3.08
C PRO A 122 -13.11 8.78 -2.95
N LYS A 123 -14.23 8.67 -3.66
CA LYS A 123 -15.03 7.42 -3.65
C LYS A 123 -14.33 6.26 -4.36
N LEU A 124 -13.47 6.57 -5.33
CA LEU A 124 -12.66 5.58 -6.01
C LEU A 124 -11.47 5.17 -5.14
N SER A 125 -10.75 6.12 -4.52
CA SER A 125 -9.66 5.80 -3.58
C SER A 125 -10.15 4.95 -2.40
N GLN A 126 -11.29 5.30 -1.81
CA GLN A 126 -11.92 4.56 -0.70
C GLN A 126 -12.38 3.15 -1.08
N ALA A 127 -12.56 2.85 -2.38
CA ALA A 127 -12.84 1.51 -2.84
C ALA A 127 -11.57 0.73 -3.26
N TYR A 128 -10.62 1.43 -3.89
CA TYR A 128 -9.40 0.85 -4.44
C TYR A 128 -8.38 0.46 -3.38
N TYR A 129 -7.96 1.40 -2.52
CA TYR A 129 -6.87 1.11 -1.56
C TYR A 129 -7.24 0.04 -0.54
N PRO A 130 -8.48 -0.03 0.00
CA PRO A 130 -8.87 -1.14 0.87
C PRO A 130 -8.96 -2.50 0.16
N LEU A 131 -9.34 -2.51 -1.13
CA LEU A 131 -9.27 -3.73 -1.94
C LEU A 131 -7.81 -4.16 -2.14
N LEU A 132 -6.94 -3.21 -2.46
CA LEU A 132 -5.53 -3.48 -2.67
C LEU A 132 -4.84 -3.99 -1.41
N ASP A 133 -5.17 -3.43 -0.24
CA ASP A 133 -4.69 -3.93 1.06
C ASP A 133 -5.12 -5.37 1.32
N CYS A 134 -6.39 -5.71 1.09
CA CYS A 134 -6.89 -7.08 1.18
C CYS A 134 -6.13 -8.02 0.21
N LEU A 135 -5.90 -7.60 -1.03
CA LEU A 135 -5.13 -8.39 -1.99
C LEU A 135 -3.67 -8.56 -1.56
N ALA A 136 -3.05 -7.54 -0.98
CA ALA A 136 -1.67 -7.59 -0.52
C ALA A 136 -1.49 -8.49 0.71
N GLN A 137 -2.50 -8.55 1.59
CA GLN A 137 -2.46 -9.39 2.80
C GLN A 137 -2.74 -10.86 2.48
N ASP A 138 -3.87 -11.14 1.81
CA ASP A 138 -4.38 -12.51 1.65
C ASP A 138 -4.01 -13.14 0.29
N HIS A 139 -3.75 -12.31 -0.72
CA HIS A 139 -3.52 -12.73 -2.10
C HIS A 139 -2.20 -12.20 -2.67
N VAL A 140 -1.17 -12.05 -1.84
CA VAL A 140 0.12 -11.46 -2.24
C VAL A 140 0.74 -12.12 -3.48
N TYR A 141 0.54 -13.43 -3.66
CA TYR A 141 1.02 -14.18 -4.83
C TYR A 141 0.39 -13.72 -6.14
N PHE A 142 -0.87 -13.27 -6.11
CA PHE A 142 -1.54 -12.72 -7.29
C PHE A 142 -0.91 -11.39 -7.68
N LEU A 143 -0.67 -10.48 -6.72
CA LEU A 143 -0.02 -9.20 -6.99
C LEU A 143 1.42 -9.38 -7.44
N ALA A 144 2.23 -10.15 -6.68
CA ALA A 144 3.63 -10.41 -6.99
C ALA A 144 3.82 -11.19 -8.31
N GLY A 145 2.86 -12.05 -8.65
CA GLY A 145 2.86 -12.84 -9.88
C GLY A 145 2.25 -12.15 -11.10
N SER A 146 1.74 -10.91 -10.95
CA SER A 146 1.12 -10.17 -12.05
C SER A 146 2.12 -9.72 -13.10
N GLU A 147 1.63 -9.24 -14.25
CA GLU A 147 2.48 -8.67 -15.30
C GLU A 147 3.23 -7.42 -14.78
N PRO A 148 4.46 -7.16 -15.26
CA PRO A 148 5.26 -6.02 -14.78
C PRO A 148 4.54 -4.67 -14.88
N THR A 149 3.73 -4.48 -15.91
CA THR A 149 2.92 -3.26 -16.12
C THR A 149 1.89 -3.06 -15.01
N VAL A 150 1.21 -4.12 -14.60
CA VAL A 150 0.21 -4.11 -13.51
C VAL A 150 0.90 -3.87 -12.18
N PHE A 151 2.00 -4.58 -11.94
CA PHE A 151 2.74 -4.47 -10.70
C PHE A 151 3.35 -3.07 -10.51
N LEU A 152 3.92 -2.48 -11.57
CA LEU A 152 4.42 -1.12 -11.55
C LEU A 152 3.29 -0.09 -11.36
N TYR A 153 2.14 -0.30 -12.00
CA TYR A 153 0.98 0.56 -11.78
C TYR A 153 0.57 0.56 -10.30
N VAL A 154 0.49 -0.63 -9.69
CA VAL A 154 0.15 -0.80 -8.28
C VAL A 154 1.17 -0.08 -7.40
N LEU A 155 2.47 -0.32 -7.58
CA LEU A 155 3.49 0.32 -6.77
C LEU A 155 3.49 1.85 -6.90
N GLN A 156 3.29 2.37 -8.10
CA GLN A 156 3.23 3.81 -8.32
C GLN A 156 1.98 4.42 -7.67
N SER A 157 0.82 3.77 -7.78
CA SER A 157 -0.39 4.22 -7.07
C SER A 157 -0.19 4.21 -5.54
N VAL A 158 0.56 3.24 -5.01
CA VAL A 158 0.92 3.20 -3.58
C VAL A 158 1.85 4.35 -3.22
N HIS A 159 2.88 4.62 -4.05
CA HIS A 159 3.78 5.75 -3.87
C HIS A 159 3.04 7.09 -3.81
N ASP A 160 2.16 7.36 -4.79
CA ASP A 160 1.34 8.57 -4.82
C ASP A 160 0.41 8.64 -3.58
N GLY A 161 -0.19 7.51 -3.21
CA GLY A 161 -1.09 7.42 -2.06
C GLY A 161 -0.40 7.62 -0.70
N LEU A 162 0.91 7.34 -0.57
CA LEU A 162 1.69 7.64 0.64
C LEU A 162 1.78 9.15 0.89
N THR A 163 1.82 9.94 -0.17
CA THR A 163 1.85 11.42 -0.12
C THR A 163 0.46 12.05 -0.07
N SER A 164 -0.60 11.24 0.01
CA SER A 164 -1.97 11.73 0.09
C SER A 164 -2.25 12.39 1.44
N SER A 165 -3.06 13.46 1.42
CA SER A 165 -3.58 14.08 2.64
C SER A 165 -4.64 13.22 3.36
N ASP A 166 -5.21 12.22 2.68
CA ASP A 166 -6.15 11.28 3.30
C ASP A 166 -5.41 10.23 4.14
N THR A 167 -5.56 10.38 5.44
CA THR A 167 -5.03 9.49 6.48
C THR A 167 -5.34 8.00 6.28
N LEU A 168 -6.52 7.67 5.76
CA LEU A 168 -6.95 6.30 5.56
C LEU A 168 -6.25 5.70 4.33
N VAL A 169 -6.07 6.50 3.28
CA VAL A 169 -5.32 6.13 2.08
C VAL A 169 -3.86 5.88 2.43
N CYS A 170 -3.21 6.83 3.12
CA CYS A 170 -1.81 6.68 3.53
C CYS A 170 -1.60 5.42 4.38
N SER A 171 -2.49 5.15 5.35
CA SER A 171 -2.40 3.96 6.19
C SER A 171 -2.59 2.65 5.39
N ALA A 172 -3.53 2.62 4.43
CA ALA A 172 -3.72 1.46 3.55
C ALA A 172 -2.49 1.24 2.65
N CYS A 173 -1.94 2.31 2.07
CA CYS A 173 -0.70 2.24 1.28
C CYS A 173 0.48 1.70 2.10
N CYS A 174 0.63 2.11 3.36
CA CYS A 174 1.66 1.58 4.25
C CYS A 174 1.50 0.07 4.49
N ALA A 175 0.26 -0.41 4.68
CA ALA A 175 -0.03 -1.81 4.90
C ALA A 175 0.20 -2.68 3.65
N VAL A 176 -0.21 -2.18 2.48
CA VAL A 176 0.09 -2.79 1.17
C VAL A 176 1.60 -2.91 0.98
N LEU A 177 2.32 -1.80 1.21
CA LEU A 177 3.75 -1.74 1.00
C LEU A 177 4.51 -2.66 1.98
N ASP A 178 4.15 -2.69 3.26
CA ASP A 178 4.68 -3.64 4.24
C ASP A 178 4.50 -5.09 3.77
N SER A 179 3.30 -5.45 3.31
CA SER A 179 2.99 -6.81 2.85
C SER A 179 3.84 -7.22 1.64
N LEU A 180 3.93 -6.34 0.64
CA LEU A 180 4.73 -6.59 -0.57
C LEU A 180 6.23 -6.69 -0.24
N LEU A 181 6.78 -5.76 0.53
CA LEU A 181 8.20 -5.76 0.86
C LEU A 181 8.58 -6.90 1.79
N SER A 182 7.69 -7.26 2.73
CA SER A 182 7.88 -8.42 3.60
C SER A 182 7.92 -9.72 2.80
N PHE A 183 7.05 -9.82 1.79
CA PHE A 183 7.07 -10.92 0.84
C PHE A 183 8.39 -10.96 0.08
N LEU A 184 8.81 -9.84 -0.52
CA LEU A 184 10.09 -9.71 -1.26
C LEU A 184 11.31 -10.06 -0.39
N PHE A 185 11.36 -9.55 0.84
CA PHE A 185 12.44 -9.83 1.78
C PHE A 185 12.51 -11.33 2.14
N THR A 186 11.36 -11.94 2.45
CA THR A 186 11.27 -13.38 2.74
C THR A 186 11.71 -14.21 1.54
N CYS A 187 11.32 -13.76 0.35
CA CYS A 187 11.68 -14.32 -0.94
C CYS A 187 13.21 -14.39 -1.14
N LEU A 188 13.89 -13.28 -0.90
CA LEU A 188 15.34 -13.15 -1.03
C LEU A 188 16.07 -13.99 0.03
N GLN A 189 15.57 -14.04 1.27
CA GLN A 189 16.20 -14.82 2.34
C GLN A 189 16.01 -16.34 2.20
N ARG A 190 14.86 -16.80 1.67
CA ARG A 190 14.45 -18.22 1.71
C ARG A 190 14.29 -18.86 0.34
N ARG A 191 14.98 -18.35 -0.69
CA ARG A 191 14.81 -18.77 -2.10
C ARG A 191 14.82 -20.30 -2.31
N GLY A 192 15.67 -21.02 -1.59
CA GLY A 192 15.78 -22.49 -1.67
C GLY A 192 14.62 -23.29 -1.05
N ARG A 193 13.77 -22.66 -0.23
CA ARG A 193 12.66 -23.32 0.50
C ARG A 193 11.26 -22.94 -0.03
N LEU A 194 11.18 -22.10 -1.07
CA LEU A 194 9.92 -21.67 -1.65
C LEU A 194 9.26 -22.77 -2.49
N ARG A 195 7.94 -22.91 -2.36
CA ARG A 195 7.10 -23.75 -3.24
C ARG A 195 7.13 -23.20 -4.69
N PRO A 196 6.85 -24.02 -5.73
CA PRO A 196 6.94 -23.59 -7.13
C PRO A 196 6.17 -22.30 -7.45
N ARG A 197 4.88 -22.23 -7.09
CA ARG A 197 4.05 -21.01 -7.28
C ARG A 197 4.61 -19.78 -6.56
N GLN A 198 5.19 -19.97 -5.38
CA GLN A 198 5.78 -18.87 -4.61
C GLN A 198 7.06 -18.36 -5.27
N ARG A 199 7.88 -19.29 -5.80
CA ARG A 199 9.13 -18.96 -6.51
C ARG A 199 8.85 -18.19 -7.79
N GLU A 200 7.84 -18.60 -8.55
CA GLU A 200 7.45 -17.92 -9.77
C GLU A 200 6.98 -16.48 -9.51
N ALA A 201 6.09 -16.28 -8.52
CA ALA A 201 5.68 -14.94 -8.10
C ALA A 201 6.86 -14.10 -7.59
N CYS A 202 7.79 -14.76 -6.88
CA CYS A 202 9.02 -14.14 -6.39
C CYS A 202 9.90 -13.60 -7.52
N ASP A 203 10.18 -14.45 -8.52
CA ASP A 203 11.06 -14.12 -9.64
C ASP A 203 10.43 -13.02 -10.51
N ARG A 204 9.10 -13.06 -10.73
CA ARG A 204 8.36 -12.00 -11.44
C ARG A 204 8.42 -10.67 -10.69
N MET A 205 8.16 -10.66 -9.39
CA MET A 205 8.25 -9.46 -8.56
C MET A 205 9.67 -8.89 -8.56
N GLN A 206 10.70 -9.72 -8.37
CA GLN A 206 12.10 -9.27 -8.41
C GLN A 206 12.49 -8.63 -9.74
N THR A 207 11.96 -9.16 -10.84
CA THR A 207 12.21 -8.60 -12.18
C THR A 207 11.47 -7.28 -12.39
N SER A 208 10.28 -7.15 -11.78
CA SER A 208 9.42 -5.96 -11.94
C SER A 208 9.80 -4.82 -10.99
N VAL A 209 10.32 -5.14 -9.80
CA VAL A 209 10.80 -4.15 -8.82
C VAL A 209 12.14 -3.62 -9.28
N GLN A 210 12.14 -2.38 -9.78
CA GLN A 210 13.38 -1.67 -10.08
C GLN A 210 14.03 -1.17 -8.77
N PRO A 211 15.35 -1.32 -8.58
CA PRO A 211 16.05 -0.80 -7.39
C PRO A 211 15.75 0.67 -7.13
N ARG A 212 15.75 1.48 -8.20
CA ARG A 212 15.43 2.92 -8.16
C ARG A 212 14.07 3.23 -7.54
N LEU A 213 13.06 2.37 -7.74
CA LEU A 213 11.73 2.58 -7.18
C LEU A 213 11.72 2.33 -5.66
N LEU A 214 12.47 1.32 -5.20
CA LEU A 214 12.63 1.09 -3.76
C LEU A 214 13.40 2.22 -3.08
N GLU A 215 14.42 2.76 -3.74
CA GLU A 215 15.15 3.94 -3.29
C GLU A 215 14.21 5.15 -3.18
N GLN A 216 13.39 5.41 -4.21
CA GLN A 216 12.40 6.48 -4.18
C GLN A 216 11.39 6.31 -3.04
N LEU A 217 10.85 5.10 -2.83
CA LEU A 217 9.94 4.81 -1.72
C LEU A 217 10.61 5.05 -0.36
N LEU A 218 11.87 4.62 -0.19
CA LEU A 218 12.63 4.85 1.04
C LEU A 218 12.86 6.34 1.28
N VAL A 219 13.28 7.10 0.27
CA VAL A 219 13.45 8.55 0.34
C VAL A 219 12.14 9.24 0.71
N THR A 220 11.03 8.90 0.04
CA THR A 220 9.72 9.47 0.32
C THR A 220 9.29 9.21 1.77
N LEU A 221 9.37 7.96 2.25
CA LEU A 221 8.96 7.65 3.63
C LEU A 221 9.87 8.31 4.68
N LEU A 222 11.18 8.37 4.46
CA LEU A 222 12.08 9.05 5.37
C LEU A 222 11.81 10.55 5.41
N ASN A 223 11.58 11.19 4.25
CA ASN A 223 11.23 12.60 4.21
C ASN A 223 9.92 12.89 4.94
N ILE A 224 8.90 12.04 4.75
CA ILE A 224 7.64 12.12 5.49
C ILE A 224 7.89 12.02 7.01
N VAL A 225 8.68 11.04 7.46
CA VAL A 225 9.00 10.84 8.88
C VAL A 225 9.78 12.00 9.49
N VAL A 226 10.75 12.55 8.74
CA VAL A 226 11.70 13.56 9.24
C VAL A 226 11.10 14.96 9.20
N PHE A 227 10.40 15.32 8.13
CA PHE A 227 10.00 16.71 7.86
C PHE A 227 8.51 16.98 8.04
N GLU A 228 7.64 15.97 7.99
CA GLU A 228 6.20 16.18 8.08
C GLU A 228 5.64 15.93 9.49
N ASP A 229 4.51 16.58 9.78
CA ASP A 229 3.69 16.32 10.96
C ASP A 229 2.92 15.00 10.83
N CYS A 230 3.67 13.89 10.73
CA CYS A 230 3.18 12.52 10.67
C CYS A 230 2.18 12.19 11.78
N ARG A 231 0.90 12.06 11.44
CA ARG A 231 -0.15 11.54 12.33
C ARG A 231 -0.22 10.00 12.36
N HIS A 232 0.53 9.31 11.49
CA HIS A 232 0.45 7.85 11.24
C HIS A 232 1.77 7.12 11.47
N GLN A 233 2.51 7.52 12.51
CA GLN A 233 3.85 7.00 12.82
C GLN A 233 3.91 5.47 12.84
N TRP A 234 2.89 4.85 13.43
CA TRP A 234 2.82 3.39 13.56
C TRP A 234 2.71 2.72 12.20
N SER A 235 1.87 3.26 11.30
CA SER A 235 1.69 2.73 9.95
C SER A 235 2.98 2.87 9.12
N LEU A 236 3.67 4.01 9.19
CA LEU A 236 4.92 4.26 8.44
C LEU A 236 6.08 3.37 8.89
N SER A 237 6.12 2.98 10.17
CA SER A 237 7.17 2.09 10.68
C SER A 237 7.18 0.72 9.97
N ARG A 238 6.00 0.24 9.56
CA ARG A 238 5.80 -1.10 8.99
C ARG A 238 6.51 -1.28 7.64
N PRO A 239 6.32 -0.44 6.62
CA PRO A 239 7.06 -0.55 5.35
C PRO A 239 8.50 -0.04 5.45
N LEU A 240 8.81 0.86 6.40
CA LEU A 240 10.13 1.48 6.48
C LEU A 240 11.23 0.49 6.87
N LEU A 241 10.99 -0.38 7.87
CA LEU A 241 11.97 -1.41 8.26
C LEU A 241 12.37 -2.32 7.08
N PRO A 242 11.45 -3.00 6.37
CA PRO A 242 11.84 -3.85 5.25
C PRO A 242 12.48 -3.05 4.11
N LEU A 243 12.10 -1.79 3.85
CA LEU A 243 12.80 -0.94 2.86
C LEU A 243 14.26 -0.68 3.24
N ILE A 244 14.53 -0.35 4.50
CA ILE A 244 15.89 -0.12 5.00
C ILE A 244 16.71 -1.41 4.86
N LEU A 245 16.16 -2.55 5.28
CA LEU A 245 16.87 -3.83 5.20
C LEU A 245 17.12 -4.28 3.74
N LEU A 246 16.24 -3.92 2.81
CA LEU A 246 16.40 -4.19 1.38
C LEU A 246 17.41 -3.23 0.72
N ASN A 247 17.53 -1.97 1.19
CA ASN A 247 18.36 -0.93 0.57
C ASN A 247 19.22 -0.18 1.60
N GLU A 248 20.07 -0.90 2.33
CA GLU A 248 20.93 -0.31 3.38
C GLU A 248 21.84 0.80 2.84
N LYS A 249 22.34 0.66 1.61
CA LYS A 249 23.18 1.69 0.97
C LYS A 249 22.43 3.00 0.77
N CYS A 250 21.23 2.93 0.19
CA CYS A 250 20.38 4.11 -0.02
C CYS A 250 20.01 4.76 1.32
N PHE A 251 19.75 3.97 2.37
CA PHE A 251 19.51 4.51 3.71
C PHE A 251 20.68 5.37 4.22
N GLN A 252 21.93 4.92 4.04
CA GLN A 252 23.12 5.69 4.40
C GLN A 252 23.29 6.94 3.53
N GLU A 253 22.96 6.86 2.23
CA GLU A 253 23.00 8.01 1.32
C GLU A 253 21.95 9.07 1.71
N VAL A 254 20.74 8.66 2.08
CA VAL A 254 19.69 9.58 2.57
C VAL A 254 20.13 10.24 3.88
N ARG A 255 20.70 9.48 4.82
CA ARG A 255 21.30 10.03 6.05
C ARG A 255 22.35 11.09 5.72
N ALA A 256 23.30 10.78 4.84
CA ALA A 256 24.35 11.71 4.44
C ALA A 256 23.79 12.95 3.71
N SER A 257 22.75 12.77 2.89
CA SER A 257 22.06 13.86 2.20
C SER A 257 21.36 14.79 3.19
N ILE A 258 20.65 14.26 4.19
CA ILE A 258 20.02 15.08 5.23
C ILE A 258 21.08 15.82 6.07
N ILE A 259 22.21 15.18 6.39
CA ILE A 259 23.30 15.83 7.13
C ILE A 259 23.99 16.90 6.29
N SER A 260 24.14 16.72 4.98
CA SER A 260 24.85 17.68 4.13
C SER A 260 23.98 18.82 3.59
N SER A 261 22.69 18.59 3.40
CA SER A 261 21.77 19.56 2.76
C SER A 261 21.30 20.69 3.68
N GLN A 262 21.40 20.51 5.00
CA GLN A 262 20.93 21.51 5.96
C GLN A 262 21.95 22.63 6.18
N GLN A 263 21.45 23.85 6.40
CA GLN A 263 22.28 24.98 6.78
C GLN A 263 22.48 24.96 8.31
N TRP A 264 23.59 24.37 8.77
CA TRP A 264 23.79 24.09 10.19
C TRP A 264 24.17 25.30 11.05
N GLY A 265 24.31 26.48 10.46
CA GLY A 265 25.00 27.61 11.10
C GLY A 265 26.51 27.36 11.16
N GLY A 266 27.31 28.42 11.03
CA GLY A 266 28.77 28.30 11.08
C GLY A 266 29.28 27.95 12.49
N GLY A 267 30.45 27.31 12.55
CA GLY A 267 31.17 27.05 13.81
C GLY A 267 30.76 25.76 14.53
N GLN A 268 31.04 25.70 15.84
CA GLN A 268 30.91 24.51 16.68
C GLN A 268 29.45 24.05 16.86
N ALA A 269 28.51 25.00 16.93
CA ALA A 269 27.08 24.70 17.03
C ALA A 269 26.55 23.94 15.81
N GLY A 270 27.09 24.19 14.62
CA GLY A 270 26.71 23.45 13.41
C GLY A 270 27.23 22.01 13.43
N MET A 271 28.46 21.80 13.90
CA MET A 271 29.04 20.46 14.05
C MET A 271 28.30 19.63 15.11
N GLU A 272 27.91 20.25 16.23
CA GLU A 272 27.11 19.61 17.28
C GLU A 272 25.73 19.16 16.76
N ARG A 273 25.07 19.96 15.93
CA ARG A 273 23.78 19.60 15.31
C ARG A 273 23.91 18.49 14.28
N GLN A 274 24.93 18.55 13.42
CA GLN A 274 25.22 17.46 12.48
C GLN A 274 25.45 16.14 13.24
N SER A 275 26.21 16.20 14.34
CA SER A 275 26.45 15.05 15.21
C SER A 275 25.15 14.55 15.87
N ALA A 276 24.29 15.46 16.35
CA ALA A 276 23.01 15.10 16.95
C ALA A 276 22.07 14.38 15.96
N VAL A 277 21.96 14.89 14.73
CA VAL A 277 21.16 14.23 13.67
C VAL A 277 21.76 12.88 13.29
N SER A 278 23.09 12.80 13.18
CA SER A 278 23.79 11.54 12.95
C SER A 278 23.47 10.51 14.03
N ALA A 279 23.55 10.90 15.30
CA ALA A 279 23.23 10.03 16.44
C ALA A 279 21.76 9.60 16.48
N CYS A 280 20.83 10.41 15.98
CA CYS A 280 19.43 10.01 15.83
C CYS A 280 19.30 8.81 14.87
N PHE A 281 19.97 8.84 13.72
CA PHE A 281 19.95 7.72 12.77
C PHE A 281 20.60 6.46 13.33
N ASP A 282 21.63 6.59 14.18
CA ASP A 282 22.23 5.44 14.85
C ASP A 282 21.26 4.82 15.87
N LYS A 283 20.60 5.64 16.70
CA LYS A 283 19.55 5.20 17.63
C LYS A 283 18.37 4.53 16.92
N LEU A 284 18.00 5.00 15.72
CA LEU A 284 16.92 4.40 14.93
C LEU A 284 17.17 2.91 14.68
N MET A 285 18.42 2.54 14.36
CA MET A 285 18.82 1.18 14.05
C MET A 285 19.40 0.40 15.24
N GLU A 286 19.42 1.00 16.44
CA GLU A 286 19.99 0.38 17.62
C GLU A 286 19.22 -0.89 18.04
N GLY A 287 19.92 -2.03 18.04
CA GLY A 287 19.34 -3.33 18.37
C GLY A 287 18.40 -3.89 17.29
N VAL A 288 18.40 -3.33 16.09
CA VAL A 288 17.63 -3.84 14.94
C VAL A 288 18.45 -4.88 14.19
N GLU A 289 17.89 -6.08 14.04
CA GLU A 289 18.52 -7.19 13.32
C GLU A 289 18.05 -7.25 11.85
N ARG A 290 18.77 -8.00 11.00
CA ARG A 290 18.40 -8.22 9.59
C ARG A 290 17.31 -9.30 9.42
N ASN A 291 16.16 -9.10 10.08
CA ASN A 291 14.99 -9.96 9.97
C ASN A 291 13.69 -9.18 10.18
N LEU A 292 12.56 -9.80 9.84
CA LEU A 292 11.23 -9.19 9.98
C LEU A 292 10.38 -9.84 11.08
N LEU A 293 11.02 -10.41 12.11
CA LEU A 293 10.33 -11.00 13.25
C LEU A 293 9.56 -9.92 14.03
N VAL A 294 8.45 -10.30 14.65
CA VAL A 294 7.57 -9.39 15.42
C VAL A 294 8.38 -8.57 16.44
N ARG A 295 9.22 -9.24 17.25
CA ARG A 295 10.09 -8.57 18.23
C ARG A 295 10.98 -7.49 17.61
N ASN A 296 11.54 -7.74 16.42
CA ASN A 296 12.42 -6.80 15.74
C ASN A 296 11.62 -5.62 15.14
N ARG A 297 10.43 -5.90 14.60
CA ARG A 297 9.50 -4.85 14.14
C ARG A 297 9.10 -3.93 15.29
N ASP A 298 8.69 -4.49 16.43
CA ASP A 298 8.29 -3.72 17.61
C ASP A 298 9.44 -2.84 18.12
N LYS A 299 10.66 -3.39 18.15
CA LYS A 299 11.87 -2.65 18.52
C LYS A 299 12.13 -1.48 17.57
N PHE A 300 12.05 -1.71 16.26
CA PHE A 300 12.20 -0.63 15.27
C PHE A 300 11.11 0.44 15.42
N THR A 301 9.85 0.05 15.61
CA THR A 301 8.75 1.00 15.81
C THR A 301 8.97 1.86 17.06
N GLN A 302 9.46 1.29 18.17
CA GLN A 302 9.83 2.06 19.37
C GLN A 302 10.97 3.04 19.08
N ASN A 303 12.03 2.59 18.40
CA ASN A 303 13.16 3.43 18.03
C ASN A 303 12.70 4.58 17.11
N LEU A 304 11.78 4.35 16.18
CA LEU A 304 11.23 5.36 15.28
C LEU A 304 10.45 6.45 16.03
N SER A 305 9.69 6.08 17.06
CA SER A 305 9.00 7.05 17.91
C SER A 305 9.98 8.00 18.62
N LEU A 306 11.08 7.46 19.15
CA LEU A 306 12.14 8.26 19.77
C LEU A 306 12.89 9.11 18.72
N PHE A 307 13.23 8.51 17.58
CA PHE A 307 13.90 9.16 16.47
C PHE A 307 13.18 10.44 16.04
N ARG A 308 11.86 10.39 15.85
CA ARG A 308 11.10 11.55 15.37
C ARG A 308 11.12 12.72 16.37
N ARG A 309 11.03 12.43 17.67
CA ARG A 309 11.13 13.45 18.71
C ARG A 309 12.52 14.08 18.68
N ASP A 310 13.55 13.25 18.78
CA ASP A 310 14.94 13.69 18.89
C ASP A 310 15.41 14.43 17.62
N ILE A 311 15.02 13.97 16.42
CA ILE A 311 15.37 14.63 15.15
C ILE A 311 14.62 15.93 14.95
N GLY A 312 13.35 16.01 15.38
CA GLY A 312 12.57 17.25 15.34
C GLY A 312 13.22 18.34 16.19
N ASP A 313 13.71 18.00 17.38
CA ASP A 313 14.42 18.92 18.27
C ASP A 313 15.77 19.34 17.68
N ALA A 314 16.53 18.38 17.12
CA ALA A 314 17.81 18.64 16.47
C ALA A 314 17.69 19.56 15.24
N LEU A 315 16.59 19.46 14.49
CA LEU A 315 16.31 20.30 13.31
C LEU A 315 15.71 21.67 13.67
N LYS A 316 14.87 21.76 14.73
CA LYS A 316 14.21 23.01 15.15
C LYS A 316 15.12 23.96 15.92
N ALA A 317 16.27 23.51 16.40
CA ALA A 317 17.24 24.36 17.10
C ALA A 317 17.93 25.36 16.15
N ALA A 318 17.19 26.26 15.49
CA ALA A 318 17.72 27.50 14.95
C ALA A 318 17.80 28.53 16.10
N PRO A 319 18.86 29.34 16.17
CA PRO A 319 18.98 30.31 17.25
C PRO A 319 17.86 31.34 17.10
N ALA A 320 17.07 31.52 18.17
CA ALA A 320 16.54 32.84 18.43
C ALA A 320 17.75 33.78 18.41
N VAL A 321 17.83 34.64 17.40
CA VAL A 321 18.71 35.80 17.48
C VAL A 321 18.13 36.61 18.63
N ASP A 322 18.68 36.38 19.81
CA ASP A 322 18.48 37.23 20.96
C ASP A 322 19.13 38.56 20.61
N LEU A 323 18.37 39.46 20.00
CA LEU A 323 18.66 40.89 20.01
C LEU A 323 18.42 41.39 21.43
N GLY A 324 19.20 40.85 22.36
CA GLY A 324 19.32 41.32 23.71
C GLY A 324 20.12 42.60 23.70
N ASN A 325 19.42 43.71 23.94
CA ASN A 325 19.87 44.72 24.89
C ASN A 325 21.22 45.40 24.58
N GLU A 326 21.24 46.32 23.61
CA GLU A 326 22.12 47.50 23.71
C GLU A 326 21.31 48.67 24.29
N MET A 327 21.24 48.71 25.62
CA MET A 327 21.07 49.97 26.35
C MET A 327 22.44 50.38 26.87
N SER A 328 23.08 51.32 26.17
CA SER A 328 23.98 52.35 26.71
C SER A 328 24.16 53.44 25.67
#